data_AF-A0A8T1PK39-F1
#
_entry.id   AF-A0A8T1PK39-F1
#
_cell.length_a   1.000
_cell.length_b   1.000
_cell.length_c   1.000
_cell.angle_alpha   90.00
_cell.angle_beta   90.00
_cell.angle_gamma   90.00
#
_symmetry.space_group_name_H-M   'P 1'
#
loop_
_entity.id
_entity.type
_entity.pdbx_description
1 polymer ?
#
loop_
_entity_poly.entity_id
_entity_poly.type
_entity_poly.pdbx_seq_one_letter_code
_entity_poly.pdbx_strand_id
1 'polypeptide(L)'
;MLCSVVLSYGEFLHATQNLSLAKEIYLKVIQGVAENKDFSDLNAVAACNMSSAEVLLAATCALGQLEAHMGNFGDAEQILTRALSTAEDHFGSHHPKVGAVLTCMALMFRRKAMQERSSSLLIQEGLYRKAIELLKAPQLETDDREAKVDRRDIVALARGGYAEALCVQQNRKAEGEKMKTWAEAAWRNSRLSLAEAIEISKSSSKVLVIDARTCRAL
;
A
#
# COMPACT_ATOMS: atom_id res chain seq x y z
N MET A 1 -1.77 -8.33 20.55
CA MET A 1 -0.43 -7.68 20.51
C MET A 1 0.59 -8.53 19.74
N LEU A 2 0.68 -9.84 20.02
CA LEU A 2 1.56 -10.78 19.29
C LEU A 2 1.37 -10.73 17.77
N CYS A 3 0.12 -10.72 17.27
CA CYS A 3 -0.17 -10.66 15.84
C CYS A 3 0.37 -9.40 15.15
N SER A 4 0.49 -8.27 15.86
CA SER A 4 1.05 -7.05 15.27
C SER A 4 2.56 -7.17 15.06
N VAL A 5 3.26 -7.77 16.01
CA VAL A 5 4.71 -8.03 15.93
C VAL A 5 4.99 -9.05 14.83
N VAL A 6 4.21 -10.15 14.80
CA VAL A 6 4.31 -11.19 13.78
C VAL A 6 4.02 -10.61 12.38
N LEU A 7 3.03 -9.73 12.24
CA LEU A 7 2.74 -9.04 10.99
C LEU A 7 3.92 -8.17 10.54
N SER A 8 4.49 -7.36 11.44
CA SER A 8 5.67 -6.54 11.10
C SER A 8 6.92 -7.36 10.78
N TYR A 9 7.06 -8.56 11.36
CA TYR A 9 8.07 -9.52 10.93
C TYR A 9 7.79 -10.05 9.51
N GLY A 10 6.53 -10.34 9.18
CA GLY A 10 6.11 -10.70 7.83
C GLY A 10 6.41 -9.60 6.80
N GLU A 11 6.10 -8.33 7.14
CA GLU A 11 6.41 -7.15 6.31
C GLU A 11 7.92 -7.02 6.06
N PHE A 12 8.75 -7.27 7.07
CA PHE A 12 10.20 -7.28 6.94
C PHE A 12 10.69 -8.41 6.00
N LEU A 13 10.16 -9.62 6.14
CA LEU A 13 10.49 -10.76 5.26
C LEU A 13 10.08 -10.48 3.81
N HIS A 14 8.91 -9.85 3.63
CA HIS A 14 8.39 -9.46 2.34
C HIS A 14 9.28 -8.41 1.67
N ALA A 15 9.70 -7.38 2.41
CA ALA A 15 10.62 -6.35 1.92
C ALA A 15 12.01 -6.90 1.55
N THR A 16 12.44 -7.97 2.23
CA THR A 16 13.71 -8.68 1.98
C THR A 16 13.59 -9.85 0.99
N GLN A 17 12.48 -9.94 0.25
CA GLN A 17 12.22 -10.94 -0.82
C GLN A 17 12.10 -12.40 -0.34
N ASN A 18 11.94 -12.65 0.96
CA ASN A 18 11.59 -13.98 1.47
C ASN A 18 10.08 -14.21 1.39
N LEU A 19 9.56 -14.29 0.15
CA LEU A 19 8.12 -14.29 -0.13
C LEU A 19 7.41 -15.54 0.41
N SER A 20 8.04 -16.71 0.36
CA SER A 20 7.43 -17.95 0.87
C SER A 20 7.15 -17.88 2.37
N LEU A 21 8.15 -17.47 3.16
CA LEU A 21 7.98 -17.34 4.60
C LEU A 21 7.05 -16.19 4.96
N ALA A 22 7.13 -15.06 4.26
CA ALA A 22 6.20 -13.94 4.46
C ALA A 22 4.74 -14.36 4.23
N LYS A 23 4.46 -15.16 3.19
CA LYS A 23 3.13 -15.70 2.90
C LYS A 23 2.60 -16.56 4.05
N GLU A 24 3.42 -17.49 4.56
CA GLU A 24 3.04 -18.31 5.71
C GLU A 24 2.71 -17.46 6.94
N ILE A 25 3.51 -16.42 7.21
CA ILE A 25 3.31 -15.52 8.33
C ILE A 25 1.98 -14.75 8.18
N TYR A 26 1.69 -14.17 7.01
CA TYR A 26 0.44 -13.46 6.78
C TYR A 26 -0.79 -14.37 6.93
N LEU A 27 -0.74 -15.59 6.39
CA LEU A 27 -1.82 -16.57 6.53
C LEU A 27 -2.05 -16.95 8.00
N LYS A 28 -0.97 -17.17 8.77
CA LYS A 28 -1.06 -17.43 10.21
C LYS A 28 -1.66 -16.27 10.98
N VAL A 29 -1.33 -15.02 10.63
CA VAL A 29 -1.92 -13.83 11.26
C VAL A 29 -3.41 -13.74 10.95
N ILE A 30 -3.82 -13.93 9.69
CA ILE A 30 -5.23 -13.89 9.28
C ILE A 30 -6.03 -14.98 9.98
N GLN A 31 -5.51 -16.22 10.01
CA GLN A 31 -6.16 -17.35 10.69
C GLN A 31 -6.22 -17.14 12.20
N GLY A 32 -5.14 -16.67 12.82
CA GLY A 32 -5.10 -16.40 14.26
C GLY A 32 -6.09 -15.32 14.69
N VAL A 33 -6.31 -14.30 13.85
CA VAL A 33 -7.35 -13.29 14.06
C VAL A 33 -8.75 -13.87 13.87
N ALA A 34 -8.97 -14.73 12.86
CA ALA A 34 -10.26 -15.36 12.61
C ALA A 34 -10.68 -16.37 13.69
N GLU A 35 -9.72 -17.10 14.26
CA GLU A 35 -9.99 -18.14 15.28
C GLU A 35 -10.22 -17.59 16.69
N ASN A 36 -9.93 -16.31 16.96
CA ASN A 36 -10.05 -15.68 18.29
C ASN A 36 -9.55 -16.60 19.43
N LYS A 37 -8.44 -17.31 19.20
CA LYS A 37 -7.68 -17.87 20.31
C LYS A 37 -6.88 -16.72 20.89
N ASP A 38 -7.36 -16.20 22.02
CA ASP A 38 -6.53 -15.41 22.91
C ASP A 38 -5.19 -16.13 23.08
N PHE A 39 -4.13 -15.61 22.44
CA PHE A 39 -2.76 -15.98 22.74
C PHE A 39 -2.40 -15.33 24.09
N SER A 40 -3.15 -15.67 25.14
CA SER A 40 -2.91 -15.26 26.52
C SER A 40 -1.59 -15.80 27.05
N ASP A 41 -1.03 -16.82 26.40
CA ASP A 41 0.28 -17.40 26.69
C ASP A 41 1.39 -16.76 25.84
N LEU A 42 1.69 -15.49 26.11
CA LEU A 42 3.05 -14.99 26.35
C LEU A 42 3.00 -13.47 26.58
N ASN A 43 2.81 -13.11 27.85
CA ASN A 43 3.19 -11.86 28.51
C ASN A 43 2.81 -10.53 27.86
N ALA A 44 1.77 -9.95 28.49
CA ALA A 44 1.40 -8.55 28.43
C ALA A 44 2.58 -7.59 28.69
N VAL A 45 2.84 -6.72 27.72
CA VAL A 45 3.36 -5.37 27.99
C VAL A 45 2.53 -4.40 27.18
N ALA A 46 1.63 -3.69 27.85
CA ALA A 46 0.78 -2.66 27.28
C ALA A 46 1.59 -1.52 26.64
N ALA A 47 1.47 -1.36 25.31
CA ALA A 47 1.51 -0.08 24.59
C ALA A 47 0.96 -0.28 23.17
N CYS A 48 0.00 0.56 22.77
CA CYS A 48 -0.68 0.61 21.45
C CYS A 48 -1.70 -0.50 21.17
N ASN A 49 -2.91 -0.38 21.73
CA ASN A 49 -4.07 -1.22 21.39
C ASN A 49 -4.51 -1.02 19.93
N MET A 50 -3.86 -1.70 18.99
CA MET A 50 -4.36 -1.84 17.61
C MET A 50 -5.52 -2.84 17.60
N SER A 51 -6.62 -2.48 16.93
CA SER A 51 -7.80 -3.34 16.87
C SER A 51 -7.54 -4.61 16.05
N SER A 52 -8.28 -5.69 16.36
CA SER A 52 -8.21 -6.94 15.59
C SER A 52 -8.50 -6.70 14.09
N ALA A 53 -9.46 -5.80 13.79
CA ALA A 53 -9.81 -5.38 12.43
C ALA A 53 -8.65 -4.68 11.70
N GLU A 54 -7.85 -3.87 12.40
CA GLU A 54 -6.67 -3.23 11.82
C GLU A 54 -5.59 -4.25 11.45
N VAL A 55 -5.32 -5.21 12.34
CA VAL A 55 -4.34 -6.27 12.09
C VAL A 55 -4.79 -7.16 10.93
N LEU A 56 -6.07 -7.54 10.90
CA LEU A 56 -6.66 -8.30 9.81
C LEU A 56 -6.51 -7.55 8.48
N LEU A 57 -6.91 -6.28 8.44
CA LEU A 57 -6.83 -5.46 7.24
C LEU A 57 -5.41 -5.41 6.67
N ALA A 58 -4.40 -5.10 7.50
CA ALA A 58 -3.03 -5.05 6.99
C ALA A 58 -2.48 -6.42 6.60
N ALA A 59 -2.78 -7.49 7.34
CA ALA A 59 -2.33 -8.82 6.95
C ALA A 59 -2.93 -9.25 5.61
N THR A 60 -4.24 -9.02 5.39
CA THR A 60 -4.89 -9.29 4.11
C THR A 60 -4.35 -8.40 3.00
N CYS A 61 -4.15 -7.10 3.25
CA CYS A 61 -3.59 -6.18 2.28
C CYS A 61 -2.14 -6.54 1.90
N ALA A 62 -1.31 -6.91 2.89
CA ALA A 62 0.08 -7.31 2.68
C ALA A 62 0.17 -8.65 1.92
N LEU A 63 -0.73 -9.61 2.19
CA LEU A 63 -0.85 -10.83 1.41
C LEU A 63 -1.23 -10.53 -0.05
N GLY A 64 -2.16 -9.62 -0.28
CA GLY A 64 -2.53 -9.20 -1.64
C GLY A 64 -1.36 -8.55 -2.40
N GLN A 65 -0.57 -7.71 -1.72
CA GLN A 65 0.68 -7.17 -2.27
C GLN A 65 1.70 -8.27 -2.56
N LEU A 66 1.79 -9.28 -1.70
CA LEU A 66 2.70 -10.41 -1.87
C LEU A 66 2.36 -11.25 -3.09
N GLU A 67 1.09 -11.59 -3.30
CA GLU A 67 0.66 -12.31 -4.50
C GLU A 67 0.95 -11.49 -5.78
N ALA A 68 0.76 -10.16 -5.73
CA ALA A 68 1.13 -9.29 -6.84
C ALA A 68 2.65 -9.29 -7.11
N HIS A 69 3.48 -9.41 -6.07
CA HIS A 69 4.94 -9.51 -6.20
C HIS A 69 5.38 -10.87 -6.73
N MET A 70 4.61 -11.93 -6.45
CA MET A 70 4.81 -13.27 -7.02
C MET A 70 4.28 -13.40 -8.46
N GLY A 71 3.55 -12.40 -8.96
CA GLY A 71 2.91 -12.42 -10.29
C GLY A 71 1.55 -13.11 -10.33
N ASN A 72 1.00 -13.50 -9.18
CA ASN A 72 -0.31 -14.13 -9.05
C ASN A 72 -1.42 -13.05 -9.01
N PHE A 73 -1.59 -12.34 -10.12
CA PHE A 73 -2.46 -11.15 -10.15
C PHE A 73 -3.95 -11.44 -9.90
N GLY A 74 -4.44 -12.64 -10.26
CA GLY A 74 -5.82 -13.04 -9.97
C GLY A 74 -6.10 -13.16 -8.47
N ASP A 75 -5.19 -13.83 -7.74
CA ASP A 75 -5.28 -13.95 -6.29
C ASP A 75 -5.10 -12.59 -5.61
N ALA A 76 -4.13 -11.80 -6.07
CA ALA A 76 -3.88 -10.46 -5.57
C ALA A 76 -5.13 -9.56 -5.66
N GLU A 77 -5.82 -9.56 -6.80
CA GLU A 77 -7.03 -8.78 -7.02
C GLU A 77 -8.16 -9.22 -6.10
N GLN A 78 -8.39 -10.52 -5.95
CA GLN A 78 -9.42 -11.04 -5.04
C GLN A 78 -9.12 -10.68 -3.57
N ILE A 79 -7.86 -10.84 -3.15
CA ILE A 79 -7.44 -10.57 -1.76
C ILE A 79 -7.50 -9.07 -1.45
N LEU A 80 -7.02 -8.22 -2.36
CA LEU A 80 -7.09 -6.76 -2.18
C LEU A 80 -8.53 -6.25 -2.22
N THR A 81 -9.42 -6.87 -3.00
CA THR A 81 -10.85 -6.55 -2.99
C THR A 81 -11.48 -6.87 -1.62
N ARG A 82 -11.15 -8.02 -1.02
CA ARG A 82 -11.59 -8.34 0.35
C ARG A 82 -11.04 -7.37 1.40
N ALA A 83 -9.77 -6.96 1.26
CA ALA A 83 -9.18 -5.94 2.11
C ALA A 83 -9.92 -4.59 1.96
N LEU A 84 -10.32 -4.22 0.74
CA LEU A 84 -11.07 -3.00 0.48
C LEU A 84 -12.44 -3.03 1.16
N SER A 85 -13.22 -4.11 0.96
CA SER A 85 -14.52 -4.28 1.63
C SER A 85 -14.37 -4.23 3.15
N THR A 86 -13.38 -4.95 3.71
CA THR A 86 -13.09 -4.91 5.15
C THR A 86 -12.81 -3.49 5.64
N ALA A 87 -12.05 -2.72 4.87
CA ALA A 87 -11.71 -1.34 5.21
C ALA A 87 -12.93 -0.42 5.17
N GLU A 88 -13.77 -0.55 4.15
CA GLU A 88 -15.00 0.24 3.99
C GLU A 88 -16.01 -0.10 5.10
N ASP A 89 -16.18 -1.38 5.44
CA ASP A 89 -17.14 -1.84 6.45
C ASP A 89 -16.75 -1.42 7.87
N HIS A 90 -15.46 -1.53 8.23
CA HIS A 90 -15.02 -1.33 9.61
C HIS A 90 -14.60 0.12 9.91
N PHE A 91 -14.10 0.85 8.92
CA PHE A 91 -13.59 2.21 9.13
C PHE A 91 -14.42 3.27 8.39
N GLY A 92 -15.29 2.87 7.48
CA GLY A 92 -16.08 3.76 6.62
C GLY A 92 -15.40 4.04 5.28
N SER A 93 -16.22 4.28 4.26
CA SER A 93 -15.79 4.50 2.87
C SER A 93 -14.87 5.69 2.64
N HIS A 94 -14.87 6.66 3.56
CA HIS A 94 -14.04 7.87 3.49
C HIS A 94 -12.75 7.79 4.33
N HIS A 95 -12.46 6.63 4.92
CA HIS A 95 -11.33 6.48 5.82
C HIS A 95 -10.01 6.41 5.05
N PRO A 96 -8.91 7.03 5.52
CA PRO A 96 -7.61 6.97 4.82
C PRO A 96 -7.06 5.56 4.59
N LYS A 97 -7.46 4.57 5.40
CA LYS A 97 -7.10 3.15 5.19
C LYS A 97 -7.69 2.58 3.90
N VAL A 98 -8.87 3.04 3.49
CA VAL A 98 -9.44 2.74 2.17
C VAL A 98 -8.51 3.29 1.08
N GLY A 99 -8.04 4.53 1.25
CA GLY A 99 -7.03 5.13 0.36
C GLY A 99 -5.72 4.32 0.29
N ALA A 100 -5.28 3.74 1.40
CA ALA A 100 -4.10 2.87 1.42
C ALA A 100 -4.30 1.58 0.61
N VAL A 101 -5.44 0.91 0.77
CA VAL A 101 -5.78 -0.30 -0.01
C VAL A 101 -5.93 0.02 -1.49
N LEU A 102 -6.57 1.13 -1.84
CA LEU A 102 -6.69 1.59 -3.24
C LEU A 102 -5.33 1.86 -3.88
N THR A 103 -4.39 2.42 -3.11
CA THR A 103 -3.00 2.62 -3.57
C THR A 103 -2.33 1.27 -3.86
N CYS A 104 -2.54 0.25 -3.00
CA CYS A 104 -2.03 -1.10 -3.23
C CYS A 104 -2.63 -1.73 -4.51
N MET A 105 -3.94 -1.58 -4.72
CA MET A 105 -4.62 -2.08 -5.93
C MET A 105 -4.10 -1.38 -7.19
N ALA A 106 -3.90 -0.06 -7.15
CA ALA A 106 -3.39 0.70 -8.29
C ALA A 106 -1.97 0.24 -8.67
N LEU A 107 -1.11 0.01 -7.68
CA LEU A 107 0.22 -0.55 -7.90
C LEU A 107 0.13 -1.97 -8.47
N MET A 108 -0.75 -2.83 -7.94
CA MET A 108 -0.97 -4.18 -8.47
C MET A 108 -1.36 -4.17 -9.95
N PHE A 109 -2.34 -3.36 -10.34
CA PHE A 109 -2.75 -3.23 -11.75
C PHE A 109 -1.64 -2.69 -12.65
N ARG A 110 -0.78 -1.80 -12.13
CA ARG A 110 0.42 -1.34 -12.83
C ARG A 110 1.40 -2.48 -13.04
N ARG A 111 1.69 -3.28 -12.00
CA ARG A 111 2.57 -4.47 -12.10
C ARG A 111 2.06 -5.44 -13.16
N LYS A 112 0.76 -5.75 -13.10
CA LYS A 112 0.07 -6.62 -14.04
C LYS A 112 0.22 -6.13 -15.48
N ALA A 113 -0.08 -4.86 -15.72
CA ALA A 113 0.06 -4.23 -17.05
C ALA A 113 1.49 -4.31 -17.60
N MET A 114 2.50 -4.03 -16.77
CA MET A 114 3.90 -4.13 -17.18
C MET A 114 4.31 -5.56 -17.53
N GLN A 115 3.89 -6.54 -16.72
CA GLN A 115 4.27 -7.95 -16.92
C GLN A 115 3.53 -8.61 -18.09
N GLU A 116 2.24 -8.33 -18.24
CA GLU A 116 1.39 -8.84 -19.31
C GLU A 116 1.51 -8.01 -20.61
N ARG A 117 2.24 -6.90 -20.59
CA ARG A 117 2.29 -5.90 -21.68
C ARG A 117 0.89 -5.44 -22.10
N SER A 118 0.01 -5.27 -21.13
CA SER A 118 -1.37 -4.82 -21.30
C SER A 118 -1.55 -3.38 -20.79
N SER A 119 -2.71 -2.78 -21.05
CA SER A 119 -3.04 -1.46 -20.53
C SER A 119 -4.06 -1.58 -19.40
N SER A 120 -3.76 -0.98 -18.25
CA SER A 120 -4.70 -0.79 -17.14
C SER A 120 -4.79 0.68 -16.73
N LEU A 121 -4.48 1.60 -17.66
CA LEU A 121 -4.29 3.02 -17.38
C LEU A 121 -5.50 3.68 -16.71
N LEU A 122 -6.71 3.45 -17.25
CA LEU A 122 -7.94 4.05 -16.70
C LEU A 122 -8.27 3.53 -15.30
N ILE A 123 -8.00 2.24 -15.04
CA ILE A 123 -8.20 1.62 -13.73
C ILE A 123 -7.22 2.23 -12.73
N GLN A 124 -5.92 2.29 -13.08
CA GLN A 124 -4.90 2.93 -12.26
C GLN A 124 -5.26 4.38 -11.94
N GLU A 125 -5.65 5.15 -12.96
CA GLU A 125 -6.01 6.56 -12.80
C GLU A 125 -7.18 6.73 -11.81
N GLY A 126 -8.26 5.96 -11.97
CA GLY A 126 -9.42 6.02 -11.08
C GLY A 126 -9.08 5.65 -9.65
N LEU A 127 -8.29 4.59 -9.45
CA LEU A 127 -7.87 4.13 -8.13
C LEU A 127 -6.98 5.16 -7.43
N TYR A 128 -5.98 5.71 -8.13
CA TYR A 128 -5.11 6.74 -7.56
C TYR A 128 -5.87 8.04 -7.26
N ARG A 129 -6.78 8.47 -8.14
CA ARG A 129 -7.60 9.66 -7.90
C ARG A 129 -8.39 9.53 -6.59
N LYS A 130 -9.11 8.41 -6.43
CA LYS A 130 -9.87 8.13 -5.19
C LYS A 130 -8.93 7.99 -3.98
N ALA A 131 -7.77 7.35 -4.13
CA ALA A 131 -6.80 7.22 -3.05
C ALA A 131 -6.27 8.58 -2.55
N ILE A 132 -5.90 9.48 -3.46
CA ILE A 132 -5.39 10.83 -3.15
C ILE A 132 -6.44 11.67 -2.43
N GLU A 133 -7.70 11.56 -2.86
CA GLU A 133 -8.84 12.22 -2.21
C GLU A 133 -9.02 11.73 -0.76
N LEU A 134 -9.07 10.41 -0.56
CA LEU A 134 -9.27 9.81 0.77
C LEU A 134 -8.08 10.02 1.71
N LEU A 135 -6.87 10.09 1.16
CA LEU A 135 -5.66 10.43 1.91
C LEU A 135 -5.52 11.94 2.18
N LYS A 136 -6.47 12.77 1.71
CA LYS A 136 -6.52 14.23 1.91
C LYS A 136 -5.22 14.91 1.48
N ALA A 137 -4.72 14.56 0.31
CA ALA A 137 -3.48 15.11 -0.19
C ALA A 137 -3.60 16.63 -0.47
N PRO A 138 -2.61 17.46 -0.11
CA PRO A 138 -2.72 18.93 -0.16
C PRO A 138 -2.78 19.47 -1.59
N GLN A 139 -3.64 20.45 -1.88
CA GLN A 139 -3.72 21.04 -3.22
C GLN A 139 -2.37 21.64 -3.64
N LEU A 140 -2.02 21.49 -4.93
CA LEU A 140 -0.70 21.88 -5.46
C LEU A 140 -0.56 23.39 -5.71
N GLU A 141 -1.64 24.16 -5.59
CA GLU A 141 -1.65 25.61 -5.89
C GLU A 141 -1.10 26.47 -4.76
N THR A 142 -1.16 25.98 -3.52
CA THR A 142 -0.54 26.66 -2.37
C THR A 142 0.91 26.22 -2.27
N ASP A 143 1.85 27.16 -2.27
CA ASP A 143 3.31 26.94 -2.15
C ASP A 143 3.73 26.38 -0.76
N ASP A 144 2.80 25.75 -0.04
CA ASP A 144 3.00 25.02 1.20
C ASP A 144 3.63 23.64 0.92
N ARG A 145 4.88 23.67 0.44
CA ARG A 145 5.76 22.48 0.38
C ARG A 145 6.03 21.87 1.76
N GLU A 146 5.63 22.59 2.82
CA GLU A 146 5.80 22.26 4.23
C GLU A 146 4.50 21.98 4.99
N ALA A 147 3.35 21.92 4.30
CA ALA A 147 2.12 21.48 4.96
C ALA A 147 2.36 20.16 5.69
N LYS A 148 1.94 20.06 6.96
CA LYS A 148 2.08 18.85 7.77
C LYS A 148 1.18 17.76 7.20
N VAL A 149 1.68 17.05 6.19
CA VAL A 149 0.98 15.93 5.55
C VAL A 149 1.12 14.71 6.45
N ASP A 150 0.04 14.34 7.13
CA ASP A 150 -0.06 13.03 7.78
C ASP A 150 0.08 11.93 6.70
N ARG A 151 0.82 10.86 6.98
CA ARG A 151 1.05 9.74 6.03
C ARG A 151 1.69 10.19 4.72
N ARG A 152 2.63 11.13 4.79
CA ARG A 152 3.35 11.72 3.65
C ARG A 152 3.88 10.68 2.65
N ASP A 153 4.41 9.56 3.15
CA ASP A 153 5.01 8.50 2.31
C ASP A 153 3.98 7.89 1.34
N ILE A 154 2.80 7.49 1.82
CA ILE A 154 1.77 6.88 0.97
C ILE A 154 1.10 7.91 0.06
N VAL A 155 0.97 9.16 0.51
CA VAL A 155 0.48 10.26 -0.33
C VAL A 155 1.43 10.52 -1.49
N ALA A 156 2.73 10.55 -1.22
CA ALA A 156 3.77 10.67 -2.24
C ALA A 156 3.71 9.49 -3.22
N LEU A 157 3.53 8.26 -2.72
CA LEU A 157 3.41 7.07 -3.57
C LEU A 157 2.18 7.12 -4.48
N ALA A 158 1.01 7.44 -3.93
CA ALA A 158 -0.23 7.55 -4.70
C ALA A 158 -0.14 8.67 -5.75
N ARG A 159 0.45 9.82 -5.39
CA ARG A 159 0.67 10.94 -6.33
C ARG A 159 1.69 10.62 -7.40
N GLY A 160 2.80 9.97 -7.07
CA GLY A 160 3.79 9.56 -8.04
C GLY A 160 3.19 8.56 -9.04
N GLY A 161 2.44 7.57 -8.54
CA GLY A 161 1.73 6.61 -9.40
C GLY A 161 0.68 7.27 -10.29
N TYR A 162 -0.06 8.25 -9.75
CA TYR A 162 -1.00 9.06 -10.53
C TYR A 162 -0.30 9.89 -11.60
N ALA A 163 0.81 10.55 -11.24
CA ALA A 163 1.63 11.35 -12.14
C ALA A 163 2.13 10.54 -13.33
N GLU A 164 2.63 9.32 -13.09
CA GLU A 164 3.06 8.41 -14.15
C GLU A 164 1.90 8.05 -15.10
N ALA A 165 0.70 7.82 -14.57
CA ALA A 165 -0.49 7.59 -15.39
C ALA A 165 -0.88 8.82 -16.22
N LEU A 166 -0.72 10.04 -15.69
CA LEU A 166 -1.00 11.28 -16.41
C LEU A 166 0.07 11.63 -17.44
N CYS A 167 1.34 11.37 -17.16
CA CYS A 167 2.46 11.67 -18.04
C CYS A 167 2.40 10.88 -19.36
N VAL A 168 1.79 9.69 -19.33
CA VAL A 168 1.50 8.91 -20.55
C VAL A 168 0.46 9.60 -21.44
N GLN A 169 -0.43 10.43 -20.86
CA GLN A 169 -1.46 11.16 -21.59
C GLN A 169 -0.91 12.51 -22.07
N GLN A 170 -0.76 12.69 -23.39
CA GLN A 170 -0.15 13.89 -23.98
C GLN A 170 -0.79 15.20 -23.48
N ASN A 171 -2.12 15.24 -23.32
CA ASN A 171 -2.85 16.44 -22.90
C ASN A 171 -2.68 16.80 -21.41
N ARG A 172 -2.21 15.86 -20.59
CA ARG A 172 -2.13 16.01 -19.12
C ARG A 172 -0.71 15.85 -18.58
N LYS A 173 0.27 15.80 -19.47
CA LYS A 173 1.68 15.64 -19.09
C LYS A 173 2.17 16.73 -18.13
N ALA A 174 1.82 17.99 -18.37
CA ALA A 174 2.20 19.10 -17.49
C ALA A 174 1.61 19.00 -16.07
N GLU A 175 0.40 18.44 -15.94
CA GLU A 175 -0.23 18.15 -14.64
C GLU A 175 0.52 17.01 -13.94
N GLY A 176 0.83 15.93 -14.67
CA GLY A 176 1.60 14.80 -14.18
C GLY A 176 2.99 15.22 -13.68
N GLU A 177 3.72 16.04 -14.44
CA GLU A 177 5.05 16.53 -14.03
C GLU A 177 5.02 17.32 -12.72
N LYS A 178 4.02 18.19 -12.52
CA LYS A 178 3.83 18.91 -11.24
C LYS A 178 3.59 17.96 -10.07
N MET A 179 2.73 16.96 -10.27
CA MET A 179 2.43 15.93 -9.26
C MET A 179 3.66 15.09 -8.93
N LYS A 180 4.47 14.77 -9.94
CA LYS A 180 5.73 14.03 -9.79
C LYS A 180 6.75 14.81 -8.96
N THR A 181 6.99 16.08 -9.29
CA THR A 181 7.92 16.93 -8.53
C THR A 181 7.51 17.05 -7.07
N TRP A 182 6.21 17.23 -6.80
CA TRP A 182 5.72 17.24 -5.43
C TRP A 182 5.93 15.90 -4.73
N ALA A 183 5.62 14.78 -5.40
CA ALA A 183 5.75 13.45 -4.83
C ALA A 183 7.20 13.11 -4.49
N GLU A 184 8.15 13.46 -5.35
CA GLU A 184 9.59 13.27 -5.11
C GLU A 184 10.08 14.08 -3.92
N ALA A 185 9.64 15.35 -3.79
CA ALA A 185 9.95 16.18 -2.62
C ALA A 185 9.24 15.67 -1.34
N ALA A 186 8.08 15.05 -1.48
CA ALA A 186 7.31 14.51 -0.38
C ALA A 186 7.86 13.17 0.12
N TRP A 187 8.52 12.38 -0.72
CA TRP A 187 9.00 11.05 -0.40
C TRP A 187 10.12 11.05 0.66
N ARG A 188 9.90 10.36 1.78
CA ARG A 188 10.85 10.26 2.90
C ARG A 188 11.24 8.82 3.24
N ASN A 189 11.31 7.94 2.24
CA ASN A 189 11.85 6.59 2.44
C ASN A 189 13.36 6.58 2.13
N SER A 190 14.17 6.14 3.10
CA SER A 190 15.63 6.07 2.95
C SER A 190 16.12 4.82 2.21
N ARG A 191 15.25 3.80 2.04
CA ARG A 191 15.61 2.49 1.49
C ARG A 191 15.39 2.38 -0.02
N LEU A 192 14.44 3.16 -0.56
CA LEU A 192 14.02 3.16 -1.96
C LEU A 192 13.74 4.58 -2.41
N SER A 193 14.12 4.92 -3.64
CA SER A 193 13.62 6.13 -4.30
C SER A 193 12.14 5.96 -4.68
N LEU A 194 11.42 7.06 -4.88
CA LEU A 194 10.03 7.02 -5.33
C LEU A 194 9.90 6.31 -6.69
N ALA A 195 10.87 6.50 -7.58
CA ALA A 195 10.92 5.82 -8.87
C ALA A 195 11.03 4.30 -8.67
N GLU A 196 11.93 3.80 -7.83
CA GLU A 196 12.05 2.35 -7.53
C GLU A 196 10.83 1.79 -6.78
N ALA A 197 10.15 2.63 -6.01
CA ALA A 197 8.92 2.25 -5.31
C ALA A 197 7.74 2.03 -6.28
N ILE A 198 7.71 2.78 -7.40
CA ILE A 198 6.64 2.74 -8.43
C ILE A 198 7.02 1.85 -9.62
N GLU A 199 8.29 1.86 -10.02
CA GLU A 199 8.87 1.06 -11.08
C GLU A 199 9.56 -0.17 -10.51
N ILE A 200 9.03 -1.32 -10.87
CA ILE A 200 9.55 -2.58 -10.37
C ILE A 200 10.53 -3.08 -11.39
N SER A 201 11.78 -2.66 -11.22
CA SER A 201 12.87 -3.31 -11.94
C SER A 201 12.99 -4.75 -11.42
N LYS A 202 13.11 -5.71 -12.34
CA LYS A 202 13.38 -7.12 -12.00
C LYS A 202 14.68 -7.30 -11.20
N SER A 203 15.54 -6.28 -11.18
CA SER A 203 16.84 -6.25 -10.51
C SER A 203 16.81 -5.67 -9.09
N SER A 204 15.68 -5.12 -8.62
CA SER A 204 15.63 -4.59 -7.25
C SER A 204 15.61 -5.73 -6.23
N SER A 205 16.65 -5.79 -5.39
CA SER A 205 16.73 -6.73 -4.27
C SER A 205 15.75 -6.40 -3.13
N LYS A 206 15.03 -5.27 -3.22
CA LYS A 206 14.10 -4.78 -2.21
C LYS A 206 12.74 -4.52 -2.82
N VAL A 207 11.70 -4.77 -2.03
CA VAL A 207 10.32 -4.47 -2.43
C VAL A 207 9.66 -3.55 -1.43
N LEU A 208 8.93 -2.57 -1.95
CA LEU A 208 8.09 -1.70 -1.14
C LEU A 208 6.90 -2.49 -0.58
N VAL A 209 6.62 -2.33 0.71
CA VAL A 209 5.42 -2.89 1.34
C VAL A 209 4.63 -1.76 1.98
N ILE A 210 3.35 -1.65 1.63
CA ILE A 210 2.44 -0.68 2.25
C ILE A 210 1.77 -1.34 3.45
N ASP A 211 2.02 -0.82 4.65
CA ASP A 211 1.29 -1.21 5.85
C ASP A 211 -0.02 -0.41 5.91
N ALA A 212 -1.14 -1.07 5.62
CA ALA A 212 -2.46 -0.45 5.62
C ALA A 212 -2.92 -0.01 7.03
N ARG A 213 -2.36 -0.57 8.12
CA ARG A 213 -2.68 -0.14 9.50
C ARG A 213 -2.22 1.27 9.75
N THR A 214 -0.95 1.52 9.41
CA THR A 214 -0.28 2.80 9.67
C THR A 214 -0.34 3.74 8.48
N CYS A 215 -0.79 3.25 7.31
CA CYS A 215 -0.77 3.97 6.04
C CYS A 215 0.65 4.46 5.69
N ARG A 216 1.65 3.60 5.92
CA ARG A 216 3.06 3.90 5.65
C ARG A 216 3.60 2.97 4.57
N ALA A 217 4.56 3.48 3.81
CA ALA A 217 5.30 2.70 2.83
C ALA A 217 6.66 2.33 3.43
N LEU A 218 6.88 1.03 3.67
CA LEU A 218 8.03 0.46 4.36
C LEU A 218 9.16 0.13 3.38
#